data_AF-A0A9P0G9U1-F1
#
_entry.id   AF-A0A9P0G9U1-F1
#
_cell.length_a   1.000
_cell.length_b   1.000
_cell.length_c   1.000
_cell.angle_alpha   90.00
_cell.angle_beta   90.00
_cell.angle_gamma   90.00
#
_symmetry.space_group_name_H-M   'P 1'
#
loop_
_entity.id
_entity.type
_entity.pdbx_description
1 polymer ?
#
loop_
_entity_poly.entity_id
_entity_poly.type
_entity_poly.pdbx_seq_one_letter_code
_entity_poly.pdbx_strand_id
1 'polypeptide(L)'
;MSHLKVAIIDKDNPYGKITTVREILVKKTLMGELDKTILSASCSKTKPPTFRSWTHSGAIITVTCDDDLTLEWLKTKVTTLKTWEEATLAVVRMDELPKLTKASLWIPGKAQADLDEKEVVLRQNPNLHVAKWCTFHHEIKKDPKGHLFGFGIGNEEMGTLKAK
;
A
#
# COMPACT_ATOMS: atom_id res chain seq x y z
N MET A 1 16.25 5.45 -20.57
CA MET A 1 14.86 4.97 -20.66
C MET A 1 14.19 5.29 -19.33
N SER A 2 13.12 6.09 -19.33
CA SER A 2 12.34 6.38 -18.12
C SER A 2 11.43 5.18 -17.81
N HIS A 3 11.66 4.50 -16.70
CA HIS A 3 10.76 3.44 -16.25
C HIS A 3 9.45 4.04 -15.72
N LEU A 4 8.33 3.35 -15.96
CA LEU A 4 7.02 3.80 -15.51
C LEU A 4 6.70 3.15 -14.17
N LYS A 5 6.93 3.92 -13.10
CA LYS A 5 6.63 3.51 -11.72
C LYS A 5 5.21 3.93 -11.37
N VAL A 6 4.36 2.96 -11.05
CA VAL A 6 2.94 3.16 -10.75
C VAL A 6 2.54 2.43 -9.47
N ALA A 7 1.40 2.80 -8.91
CA ALA A 7 0.82 2.15 -7.76
C ALA A 7 -0.49 1.44 -8.12
N ILE A 8 -0.71 0.26 -7.53
CA ILE A 8 -2.02 -0.39 -7.51
C ILE A 8 -2.69 -0.04 -6.20
N ILE A 9 -3.90 0.51 -6.28
CA ILE A 9 -4.67 1.00 -5.14
C ILE A 9 -6.06 0.38 -5.08
N ASP A 10 -6.63 0.35 -3.88
CA ASP A 10 -8.07 0.15 -3.64
C ASP A 10 -8.73 1.53 -3.56
N LYS A 11 -9.61 1.88 -4.52
CA LYS A 11 -10.25 3.21 -4.60
C LYS A 11 -11.18 3.49 -3.43
N ASP A 12 -11.76 2.45 -2.84
CA ASP A 12 -12.66 2.59 -1.70
C ASP A 12 -11.87 2.82 -0.40
N ASN A 13 -10.55 2.61 -0.43
CA ASN A 13 -9.66 3.05 0.61
C ASN A 13 -9.23 4.52 0.36
N PRO A 14 -9.46 5.46 1.28
CA PRO A 14 -9.12 6.87 1.09
C PRO A 14 -7.61 7.12 0.93
N TYR A 15 -6.77 6.13 1.26
CA TYR A 15 -5.33 6.17 1.11
C TYR A 15 -4.81 5.20 0.04
N GLY A 16 -5.71 4.57 -0.71
CA GLY A 16 -5.37 3.58 -1.73
C GLY A 16 -4.77 2.28 -1.19
N LYS A 17 -4.90 2.01 0.12
CA LYS A 17 -4.20 0.88 0.77
C LYS A 17 -4.77 -0.47 0.37
N ILE A 18 -3.85 -1.42 0.25
CA ILE A 18 -4.10 -2.84 0.10
C ILE A 18 -3.35 -3.57 1.21
N THR A 19 -4.07 -4.32 2.05
CA THR A 19 -3.48 -5.11 3.13
C THR A 19 -2.59 -6.23 2.58
N THR A 20 -1.69 -6.79 3.37
CA THR A 20 -0.82 -7.90 2.94
C THR A 20 -1.63 -9.10 2.43
N VAL A 21 -2.72 -9.45 3.11
CA VAL A 21 -3.60 -10.55 2.67
C VAL A 21 -4.22 -10.26 1.31
N ARG A 22 -4.70 -9.02 1.09
CA ARG A 22 -5.26 -8.61 -0.19
C ARG A 22 -4.20 -8.51 -1.29
N GLU A 23 -2.99 -8.06 -0.97
CA GLU A 23 -1.88 -7.98 -1.93
C GLU A 23 -1.52 -9.36 -2.49
N ILE A 24 -1.47 -10.40 -1.64
CA ILE A 24 -1.22 -11.78 -2.07
C ILE A 24 -2.28 -12.22 -3.09
N LEU A 25 -3.55 -11.86 -2.87
CA LEU A 25 -4.65 -12.16 -3.80
C LEU A 25 -4.49 -11.40 -5.12
N VAL A 26 -4.19 -10.09 -5.09
CA VAL A 26 -3.94 -9.30 -6.30
C VAL A 26 -2.80 -9.90 -7.09
N LYS A 27 -1.68 -10.19 -6.44
CA LYS A 27 -0.47 -10.73 -7.08
C LYS A 27 -0.77 -12.08 -7.72
N LYS A 28 -1.41 -13.00 -6.99
CA LYS A 28 -1.78 -14.33 -7.50
C LYS A 28 -2.67 -14.23 -8.75
N THR A 29 -3.72 -13.42 -8.70
CA THR A 29 -4.66 -13.31 -9.83
C THR A 29 -4.02 -12.62 -11.03
N LEU A 30 -3.22 -11.58 -10.80
CA LEU A 30 -2.51 -10.87 -11.87
C LEU A 30 -1.45 -11.75 -12.55
N MET A 31 -0.74 -12.59 -11.79
CA MET A 31 0.18 -13.58 -12.35
C MET A 31 -0.56 -14.59 -13.25
N GLY A 32 -1.74 -15.06 -12.84
CA GLY A 32 -2.57 -15.92 -13.69
C GLY A 32 -3.00 -15.25 -15.01
N GLU A 33 -3.32 -13.96 -14.98
CA GLU A 33 -3.63 -13.19 -16.20
C GLU A 33 -2.39 -12.95 -17.08
N LEU A 34 -1.22 -12.80 -16.47
CA LEU A 34 0.06 -12.70 -17.16
C LEU A 34 0.38 -14.00 -17.91
N ASP A 35 0.24 -15.15 -17.24
CA ASP A 35 0.49 -16.47 -17.85
C ASP A 35 -0.42 -16.69 -19.06
N LYS A 36 -1.73 -16.39 -18.94
CA LYS A 36 -2.67 -16.45 -20.07
C LYS A 36 -2.24 -15.56 -21.22
N THR A 37 -1.78 -14.34 -20.92
CA THR A 37 -1.32 -13.38 -21.93
C THR A 37 -0.08 -13.93 -22.65
N ILE A 38 0.91 -14.45 -21.92
CA ILE A 38 2.13 -15.01 -22.49
C ILE A 38 1.81 -16.23 -23.37
N LEU A 39 0.96 -17.14 -22.88
CA LEU A 39 0.52 -18.33 -23.63
C LEU A 39 -0.29 -17.98 -24.88
N SER A 40 -1.02 -16.87 -24.90
CA SER A 40 -1.72 -16.39 -26.09
C SER A 40 -0.80 -15.65 -27.07
N ALA A 41 0.20 -14.94 -26.54
CA ALA A 41 1.14 -14.14 -27.32
C ALA A 41 2.14 -15.02 -28.09
N SER A 42 2.41 -16.26 -27.65
CA SER A 42 3.19 -17.22 -28.45
C SER A 42 2.54 -17.57 -29.79
N CYS A 43 1.24 -17.27 -29.97
CA CYS A 43 0.52 -17.39 -31.24
C CYS A 43 0.46 -16.08 -32.05
N SER A 44 0.93 -14.95 -31.52
CA SER A 44 0.92 -13.63 -32.17
C SER A 44 2.32 -13.00 -32.22
N LYS A 45 2.52 -11.96 -33.04
CA LYS A 45 3.79 -11.20 -33.09
C LYS A 45 3.92 -10.13 -31.99
N THR A 46 3.03 -10.11 -31.00
CA THR A 46 3.04 -9.06 -29.96
C THR A 46 3.95 -9.45 -28.80
N LYS A 47 4.87 -8.56 -28.43
CA LYS A 47 5.76 -8.73 -27.27
C LYS A 47 4.92 -8.87 -25.98
N PRO A 48 5.21 -9.83 -25.09
CA PRO A 48 4.51 -9.95 -23.82
C PRO A 48 4.87 -8.77 -22.88
N PRO A 49 3.98 -8.43 -21.93
CA PRO A 49 4.25 -7.37 -20.95
C PRO A 49 5.45 -7.74 -20.05
N THR A 50 6.30 -6.74 -19.75
CA THR A 50 7.57 -6.94 -19.02
C THR A 50 7.69 -5.98 -17.83
N PHE A 51 8.00 -6.53 -16.66
CA PHE A 51 8.08 -5.79 -15.39
C PHE A 51 9.48 -5.85 -14.79
N ARG A 52 9.92 -4.72 -14.23
CA ARG A 52 11.22 -4.61 -13.54
C ARG A 52 11.14 -4.94 -12.06
N SER A 53 10.03 -4.58 -11.41
CA SER A 53 9.89 -4.80 -9.97
C SER A 53 8.42 -4.83 -9.54
N TRP A 54 8.16 -5.61 -8.50
CA TRP A 54 6.95 -5.59 -7.69
C TRP A 54 7.35 -5.38 -6.23
N THR A 55 6.76 -4.40 -5.57
CA THR A 55 7.05 -4.12 -4.16
C THR A 55 5.78 -3.78 -3.42
N HIS A 56 5.57 -4.38 -2.25
CA HIS A 56 4.51 -3.99 -1.33
C HIS A 56 5.15 -3.37 -0.08
N SER A 57 4.92 -2.08 0.14
CA SER A 57 5.48 -1.37 1.29
C SER A 57 4.47 -0.34 1.78
N GLY A 58 4.31 -0.25 3.10
CA GLY A 58 3.35 0.68 3.70
C GLY A 58 1.91 0.47 3.26
N ALA A 59 1.53 -0.79 2.97
CA ALA A 59 0.25 -1.18 2.40
C ALA A 59 -0.04 -0.63 0.99
N ILE A 60 0.98 -0.20 0.24
CA ILE A 60 0.86 0.22 -1.16
C ILE A 60 1.63 -0.76 -2.05
N ILE A 61 0.98 -1.23 -3.11
CA ILE A 61 1.62 -2.03 -4.15
C ILE A 61 2.23 -1.06 -5.17
N THR A 62 3.53 -1.19 -5.40
CA THR A 62 4.29 -0.44 -6.39
C THR A 62 4.79 -1.38 -7.47
N VAL A 63 4.54 -1.03 -8.73
CA VAL A 63 4.96 -1.80 -9.90
C VAL A 63 5.79 -0.91 -10.82
N THR A 64 6.89 -1.45 -11.32
CA THR A 64 7.72 -0.76 -12.33
C THR A 64 7.57 -1.48 -13.66
N CYS A 65 6.90 -0.83 -14.62
CA CYS A 65 6.73 -1.32 -15.99
C CYS A 65 7.93 -0.88 -16.86
N ASP A 66 8.37 -1.74 -17.77
CA ASP A 66 9.49 -1.41 -18.67
C ASP A 66 9.07 -0.53 -19.86
N ASP A 67 7.80 -0.56 -20.26
CA ASP A 67 7.26 0.21 -21.39
C ASP A 67 5.77 0.57 -21.20
N ASP A 68 5.27 1.49 -22.04
CA ASP A 68 3.87 1.94 -22.02
C ASP A 68 2.88 0.81 -22.32
N LEU A 69 3.27 -0.15 -23.18
CA LEU A 69 2.42 -1.31 -23.50
C LEU A 69 2.18 -2.17 -22.27
N THR A 70 3.23 -2.40 -21.46
CA THR A 70 3.11 -3.10 -20.19
C THR A 70 2.21 -2.32 -19.22
N LEU A 71 2.34 -0.99 -19.16
CA LEU A 71 1.50 -0.16 -18.30
C LEU A 71 0.01 -0.24 -18.71
N GLU A 72 -0.29 -0.12 -20.00
CA GLU A 72 -1.65 -0.22 -20.52
C GLU A 72 -2.25 -1.62 -20.29
N TRP A 73 -1.46 -2.68 -20.45
CA TRP A 73 -1.85 -4.04 -20.07
C TRP A 73 -2.19 -4.11 -18.58
N LEU A 74 -1.34 -3.55 -17.72
CA LEU A 74 -1.53 -3.57 -16.27
C LEU A 74 -2.81 -2.83 -15.87
N LYS A 75 -3.05 -1.62 -16.40
CA LYS A 75 -4.27 -0.84 -16.18
C LYS A 75 -5.51 -1.63 -16.58
N THR A 76 -5.48 -2.22 -17.78
CA THR A 76 -6.60 -3.01 -18.31
C THR A 76 -6.91 -4.19 -17.41
N LYS A 77 -5.89 -4.97 -17.02
CA LYS A 77 -6.11 -6.15 -16.18
C LYS A 77 -6.56 -5.78 -14.78
N VAL A 78 -5.87 -4.87 -14.11
CA VAL A 78 -6.17 -4.47 -12.73
C VAL A 78 -7.60 -3.97 -12.57
N THR A 79 -8.10 -3.16 -13.50
CA THR A 79 -9.49 -2.64 -13.43
C THR A 79 -10.55 -3.73 -13.60
N THR A 80 -10.20 -4.87 -14.22
CA THR A 80 -11.10 -6.02 -14.39
C THR A 80 -10.93 -7.11 -13.32
N LEU A 81 -9.92 -6.98 -12.45
CA LEU A 81 -9.65 -7.96 -11.39
C LEU A 81 -10.75 -7.91 -10.33
N LYS A 82 -11.40 -9.06 -10.11
CA LYS A 82 -12.30 -9.28 -8.97
C LYS A 82 -11.61 -10.15 -7.93
N THR A 83 -10.80 -9.53 -7.07
CA THR A 83 -9.96 -10.23 -6.08
C THR A 83 -10.67 -10.46 -4.74
N TRP A 84 -11.62 -9.61 -4.36
CA TRP A 84 -12.52 -9.77 -3.21
C TRP A 84 -13.85 -9.07 -3.49
N GLU A 85 -14.85 -9.28 -2.62
CA GLU A 85 -16.16 -8.64 -2.69
C GLU A 85 -16.00 -7.12 -2.53
N GLU A 86 -16.57 -6.32 -3.45
CA GLU A 86 -16.40 -4.87 -3.52
C GLU A 86 -14.95 -4.37 -3.80
N ALA A 87 -14.08 -5.18 -4.42
CA ALA A 87 -12.74 -4.71 -4.80
C ALA A 87 -12.79 -3.69 -5.96
N THR A 88 -12.55 -2.40 -5.68
CA THR A 88 -12.43 -1.36 -6.71
C THR A 88 -10.97 -0.99 -6.96
N LEU A 89 -10.26 -1.81 -7.73
CA LEU A 89 -8.83 -1.61 -7.98
C LEU A 89 -8.53 -0.60 -9.10
N ALA A 90 -7.42 0.12 -8.94
CA ALA A 90 -6.93 1.05 -9.96
C ALA A 90 -5.41 1.05 -10.05
N VAL A 91 -4.89 1.46 -11.21
CA VAL A 91 -3.48 1.81 -11.39
C VAL A 91 -3.39 3.32 -11.49
N VAL A 92 -2.61 3.94 -10.60
CA VAL A 92 -2.40 5.39 -10.53
C VAL A 92 -0.92 5.71 -10.59
N ARG A 93 -0.58 6.95 -10.96
CA ARG A 93 0.80 7.42 -10.87
C ARG A 93 1.19 7.63 -9.40
N MET A 94 2.49 7.56 -9.10
CA MET A 94 2.98 7.73 -7.74
C MET A 94 2.68 9.12 -7.15
N ASP A 95 2.58 10.16 -7.99
CA ASP A 95 2.25 11.55 -7.61
C ASP A 95 0.75 11.76 -7.33
N GLU A 96 -0.10 10.82 -7.75
CA GLU A 96 -1.55 10.82 -7.51
C GLU A 96 -1.92 10.15 -6.18
N LEU A 97 -0.97 9.46 -5.54
CA LEU A 97 -1.18 8.91 -4.20
C LEU A 97 -1.36 10.05 -3.19
N PRO A 98 -2.27 9.90 -2.20
CA PRO A 98 -2.43 10.86 -1.13
C PRO A 98 -1.09 11.13 -0.44
N LYS A 99 -0.70 12.41 -0.38
CA LYS A 99 0.51 12.83 0.32
C LYS A 99 0.29 12.66 1.82
N LEU A 100 1.03 11.74 2.42
CA LEU A 100 1.00 11.47 3.84
C LEU A 100 2.25 12.07 4.50
N THR A 101 2.04 12.78 5.59
CA THR A 101 3.14 13.23 6.43
C THR A 101 3.59 12.06 7.31
N LYS A 102 4.87 11.70 7.24
CA LYS A 102 5.43 10.63 8.05
C LYS A 102 5.65 11.13 9.48
N ALA A 103 5.15 10.39 10.46
CA ALA A 103 5.38 10.61 11.88
C ALA A 103 5.89 9.30 12.51
N SER A 104 6.76 9.42 13.51
CA SER A 104 7.25 8.27 14.26
C SER A 104 6.85 8.40 15.71
N LEU A 105 6.39 7.30 16.31
CA LEU A 105 6.03 7.22 17.72
C LEU A 105 6.83 6.11 18.38
N TRP A 106 7.47 6.44 19.49
CA TRP A 106 8.14 5.48 20.34
C TRP A 106 7.28 5.17 21.57
N ILE A 107 7.02 3.89 21.82
CA ILE A 107 6.31 3.41 23.00
C ILE A 107 7.29 2.57 23.83
N PRO A 108 7.72 3.05 25.02
CA PRO A 108 8.60 2.29 25.91
C PRO A 108 7.99 0.95 26.31
N GLY A 109 8.79 -0.11 26.28
CA GLY A 109 8.36 -1.49 26.51
C GLY A 109 8.22 -1.85 27.98
N LYS A 110 7.35 -1.14 28.71
CA LYS A 110 6.74 -1.57 29.99
C LYS A 110 5.38 -0.89 30.14
N ALA A 111 4.33 -1.50 29.62
CA ALA A 111 2.99 -1.34 30.17
C ALA A 111 2.64 -2.64 30.89
N GLN A 112 2.25 -2.53 32.15
CA GLN A 112 1.92 -3.63 33.06
C GLN A 112 0.52 -4.22 32.79
N ALA A 113 -0.12 -3.78 31.71
CA ALA A 113 -1.52 -4.04 31.37
C ALA A 113 -1.63 -4.68 29.99
N ASP A 114 -2.59 -5.59 29.82
CA ASP A 114 -2.92 -6.34 28.59
C ASP A 114 -3.48 -5.46 27.44
N LEU A 115 -3.11 -4.18 27.39
CA LEU A 115 -3.58 -3.26 26.36
C LEU A 115 -2.70 -3.36 25.12
N ASP A 116 -3.32 -3.56 23.96
CA ASP A 116 -2.67 -3.44 22.65
C ASP A 116 -2.00 -2.05 22.54
N GLU A 117 -0.74 -2.00 22.08
CA GLU A 117 -0.01 -0.74 21.97
C GLU A 117 -0.72 0.26 21.03
N LYS A 118 -1.46 -0.22 20.01
CA LYS A 118 -2.33 0.63 19.18
C LYS A 118 -3.48 1.22 19.97
N GLU A 119 -4.05 0.48 20.92
CA GLU A 119 -5.07 1.01 21.81
C GLU A 119 -4.51 2.12 22.71
N VAL A 120 -3.26 2.00 23.17
CA VAL A 120 -2.61 3.07 23.94
C VAL A 120 -2.52 4.36 23.11
N VAL A 121 -2.11 4.28 21.83
CA VAL A 121 -2.04 5.46 20.95
C VAL A 121 -3.42 6.07 20.73
N LEU A 122 -4.44 5.24 20.47
CA LEU A 122 -5.82 5.68 20.28
C LEU A 122 -6.35 6.40 21.52
N ARG A 123 -6.16 5.84 22.71
CA ARG A 123 -6.65 6.39 23.99
C ARG A 123 -5.92 7.67 24.41
N GLN A 124 -4.62 7.79 24.14
CA GLN A 124 -3.86 9.01 24.43
C GLN A 124 -4.22 10.17 23.50
N ASN A 125 -4.78 9.88 22.32
CA ASN A 125 -5.08 10.87 21.31
C ASN A 125 -6.56 10.83 20.91
N PRO A 126 -7.51 11.02 21.85
CA PRO A 126 -8.95 10.86 21.59
C PRO A 126 -9.49 11.86 20.56
N ASN A 127 -8.81 12.99 20.37
CA ASN A 127 -9.18 14.03 19.41
C ASN A 127 -8.60 13.78 18.01
N LEU A 128 -7.84 12.68 17.82
CA LEU A 128 -7.26 12.30 16.54
C LEU A 128 -7.93 11.01 16.07
N HIS A 129 -8.23 10.92 14.78
CA HIS A 129 -8.73 9.69 14.19
C HIS A 129 -7.55 8.73 13.88
N VAL A 130 -6.78 8.33 14.90
CA VAL A 130 -5.58 7.49 14.74
C VAL A 130 -5.89 6.17 14.01
N ALA A 131 -7.13 5.67 14.09
CA ALA A 131 -7.59 4.49 13.33
C ALA A 131 -7.50 4.68 11.80
N LYS A 132 -7.52 5.94 11.32
CA LYS A 132 -7.36 6.29 9.90
C LYS A 132 -5.89 6.39 9.49
N TRP A 133 -4.94 6.44 10.43
CA TRP A 133 -3.52 6.61 10.13
C TRP A 133 -2.93 5.39 9.41
N CYS A 134 -1.87 5.62 8.64
CA CYS A 134 -1.18 4.60 7.86
C CYS A 134 0.01 4.05 8.62
N THR A 135 -0.12 2.90 9.29
CA THR A 135 1.07 2.26 9.87
C THR A 135 1.96 1.72 8.76
N PHE A 136 3.10 2.38 8.54
CA PHE A 136 4.11 2.00 7.56
C PHE A 136 5.16 1.08 8.14
N HIS A 137 5.45 1.24 9.43
CA HIS A 137 6.53 0.55 10.12
C HIS A 137 6.08 0.21 11.52
N HIS A 138 6.38 -1.01 11.96
CA HIS A 138 6.29 -1.41 13.36
C HIS A 138 7.50 -2.29 13.65
N GLU A 139 8.30 -1.85 14.61
CA GLU A 139 9.52 -2.56 15.02
C GLU A 139 9.53 -2.69 16.53
N ILE A 140 9.75 -3.91 17.00
CA ILE A 140 9.98 -4.20 18.41
C ILE A 140 11.48 -4.14 18.65
N LYS A 141 11.91 -3.15 19.42
CA LYS A 141 13.31 -3.00 19.82
C LYS A 141 13.52 -3.62 21.20
N LYS A 142 14.65 -4.31 21.34
CA LYS A 142 15.07 -4.95 22.60
C LYS A 142 15.88 -4.01 23.49
N ASP A 143 16.53 -3.01 22.90
CA ASP A 143 17.35 -2.02 23.61
C ASP A 143 17.30 -0.64 22.89
N PRO A 144 16.74 0.42 23.51
CA PRO A 144 15.88 0.34 24.69
C PRO A 144 14.65 -0.52 24.37
N LYS A 145 14.15 -1.29 25.35
CA LYS A 145 12.97 -2.13 25.13
C LYS A 145 11.77 -1.24 24.77
N GLY A 146 11.09 -1.53 23.67
CA GLY A 146 9.89 -0.80 23.26
C GLY A 146 9.52 -1.01 21.80
N HIS A 147 8.52 -0.25 21.35
CA HIS A 147 7.94 -0.35 20.02
C HIS A 147 8.11 0.97 19.30
N LEU A 148 8.69 0.92 18.10
CA LEU A 148 8.75 2.05 17.19
C LEU A 148 7.65 1.86 16.14
N PHE A 149 6.73 2.80 16.09
CA PHE A 149 5.72 2.89 15.04
C PHE A 149 6.06 4.03 14.07
N GLY A 150 5.97 3.76 12.78
CA GLY A 150 5.97 4.77 11.73
C GLY A 150 4.57 4.89 11.15
N PHE A 151 3.99 6.10 11.19
CA PHE A 151 2.68 6.42 10.67
C PHE A 151 2.74 7.38 9.50
N GLY A 152 1.77 7.28 8.60
CA GLY A 152 1.40 8.31 7.63
C GLY A 152 0.12 8.98 8.10
N ILE A 153 0.17 10.29 8.21
CA ILE A 153 -0.93 11.13 8.68
C ILE A 153 -1.43 11.98 7.50
N GLY A 154 -2.74 12.01 7.29
CA GLY A 154 -3.37 12.85 6.27
C GLY A 154 -3.21 14.34 6.56
N ASN A 155 -3.34 15.19 5.54
CA ASN A 155 -3.14 16.64 5.69
C ASN A 155 -4.10 17.30 6.69
N GLU A 156 -5.35 16.84 6.74
CA GLU A 156 -6.37 17.35 7.67
C GLU A 156 -5.95 17.14 9.13
N GLU A 157 -5.58 15.91 9.49
CA GLU A 157 -5.14 15.55 10.85
C GLU A 157 -3.79 16.17 11.22
N MET A 158 -2.90 16.35 10.24
CA MET A 158 -1.64 17.08 10.44
C MET A 158 -1.88 18.55 10.78
N GLY A 159 -2.95 19.17 10.26
CA GLY A 159 -3.37 20.51 10.66
C GLY A 159 -3.71 20.57 12.16
N THR A 160 -4.47 19.59 12.66
CA THR A 160 -4.81 19.49 14.10
C THR A 160 -3.59 19.28 14.98
N LEU A 161 -2.61 18.49 14.52
CA LEU A 161 -1.36 18.26 15.26
C LEU A 161 -0.47 19.51 15.34
N LYS A 162 -0.44 20.33 14.28
CA LYS A 162 0.34 21.59 14.25
C LYS A 162 -0.31 22.74 15.02
N ALA A 163 -1.60 22.65 15.30
CA ALA A 163 -2.36 23.67 16.02
C ALA A 163 -2.27 23.51 17.56
N LYS A 164 -1.59 22.47 18.04
CA LYS A 164 -1.24 22.25 19.46
C LYS A 164 0.20 22.66 19.71
#